data_AF-A0A538LHR8-F1
#
_entry.id   AF-A0A538LHR8-F1
#
_cell.length_a   1.000
_cell.length_b   1.000
_cell.length_c   1.000
_cell.angle_alpha   90.00
_cell.angle_beta   90.00
_cell.angle_gamma   90.00
#
_symmetry.space_group_name_H-M   'P 1'
#
loop_
_entity.id
_entity.type
_entity.pdbx_description
1 polymer ?
#
loop_
_entity_poly.entity_id
_entity_poly.type
_entity_poly.pdbx_seq_one_letter_code
_entity_poly.pdbx_strand_id
1 'polypeptide(L)' 'MALRRRRTELPLLTEEEVYARSYGERSDDVTNVKPLELEPEPEPRKPLSDRALRDAFLARLDRRGEV' A
#
# COMPACT_ATOMS: atom_id res chain seq x y z
N MET A 1 -43.71 16.64 -45.21
CA MET A 1 -43.32 17.24 -43.91
C MET A 1 -42.66 16.16 -43.07
N ALA A 2 -41.33 16.22 -42.93
CA ALA A 2 -40.53 15.16 -42.31
C ALA A 2 -40.63 15.21 -40.76
N LEU A 3 -41.15 14.14 -40.16
CA LEU A 3 -41.25 14.00 -38.71
C LEU A 3 -39.86 13.70 -38.14
N ARG A 4 -39.14 14.73 -37.68
CA ARG A 4 -37.90 14.58 -36.91
C ARG A 4 -38.21 13.77 -35.64
N ARG A 5 -37.80 12.50 -35.62
CA ARG A 5 -37.80 11.67 -34.41
C ARG A 5 -36.92 12.36 -33.36
N ARG A 6 -37.56 12.95 -32.35
CA ARG A 6 -36.87 13.52 -31.19
C ARG A 6 -36.10 12.39 -30.52
N ARG A 7 -34.82 12.65 -30.22
CA ARG A 7 -33.96 11.76 -29.44
C ARG A 7 -34.73 11.27 -28.21
N THR A 8 -34.93 9.97 -28.11
CA THR A 8 -35.45 9.33 -26.90
C THR A 8 -34.58 9.76 -25.73
N GLU A 9 -35.18 10.50 -24.81
CA GLU A 9 -34.58 10.90 -23.54
C GLU A 9 -34.24 9.61 -22.79
N LEU A 10 -32.96 9.36 -22.59
CA LEU A 10 -32.52 8.23 -21.77
C LEU A 10 -33.06 8.48 -20.35
N PRO A 11 -33.54 7.44 -19.65
CA PRO A 11 -33.98 7.60 -18.27
C PRO A 11 -32.84 8.20 -17.45
N LEU A 12 -33.14 9.29 -16.72
CA LEU A 12 -32.23 9.90 -15.76
C LEU A 12 -32.06 8.91 -14.62
N LEU A 13 -30.97 8.14 -14.67
CA LEU A 13 -30.57 7.28 -13.57
C LEU A 13 -30.13 8.16 -12.41
N THR A 14 -30.56 7.80 -11.20
CA THR A 14 -30.06 8.47 -10.00
C THR A 14 -28.58 8.11 -9.80
N GLU A 15 -27.83 8.95 -9.07
CA GLU A 15 -26.41 8.69 -8.80
C GLU A 15 -26.21 7.33 -8.11
N GLU A 16 -27.16 6.92 -7.26
CA GLU A 16 -27.19 5.62 -6.60
C GLU A 16 -27.36 4.46 -7.59
N GLU A 17 -28.21 4.60 -8.61
CA GLU A 17 -28.40 3.60 -9.66
C GLU A 17 -27.18 3.48 -10.59
N VAL A 18 -26.52 4.60 -10.87
CA VAL A 18 -25.24 4.61 -11.62
C VAL A 18 -24.14 3.93 -10.80
N TYR A 19 -24.09 4.18 -9.50
CA TYR A 19 -23.14 3.55 -8.58
C TYR A 19 -23.36 2.02 -8.50
N ALA A 20 -24.61 1.58 -8.34
CA ALA A 20 -24.96 0.16 -8.30
C ALA A 20 -24.71 -0.59 -9.62
N ARG A 21 -24.86 0.09 -10.77
CA ARG A 21 -24.59 -0.51 -12.09
C ARG A 21 -23.11 -0.56 -12.44
N SER A 22 -22.32 0.41 -11.98
CA SER A 22 -20.87 0.49 -12.25
C SER A 22 -20.07 -0.51 -11.44
N TYR A 23 -20.49 -0.79 -10.20
CA TYR A 23 -20.02 -1.92 -9.41
C TYR A 23 -21.09 -3.00 -9.44
N GLY A 24 -21.17 -3.71 -10.57
CA GLY A 24 -22.14 -4.77 -10.81
C GLY A 24 -22.30 -5.69 -9.60
N GLU A 25 -23.55 -6.11 -9.34
CA GLU A 25 -23.99 -7.02 -8.28
C GLU A 25 -22.82 -7.64 -7.54
N ARG A 26 -22.58 -7.13 -6.33
CA ARG A 26 -21.62 -7.73 -5.40
C ARG A 26 -22.06 -9.16 -5.18
N SER A 27 -21.51 -10.07 -5.98
CA SER A 27 -21.56 -11.48 -5.71
C SER A 27 -20.93 -11.65 -4.34
N ASP A 28 -21.63 -12.34 -3.44
CA ASP A 28 -21.19 -12.59 -2.06
C ASP A 28 -19.82 -13.31 -2.00
N ASP A 29 -19.30 -13.74 -3.17
CA ASP A 29 -17.99 -14.36 -3.40
C ASP A 29 -16.75 -13.44 -3.24
N VAL A 30 -16.90 -12.11 -3.06
CA VAL A 30 -15.73 -11.24 -2.82
C VAL A 30 -15.33 -11.21 -1.33
N THR A 31 -15.26 -12.37 -0.69
CA THR A 31 -14.77 -12.48 0.69
C THR A 31 -13.70 -13.56 0.80
N ASN A 32 -12.63 -13.45 0.03
CA ASN A 32 -11.38 -14.13 0.33
C ASN A 32 -10.16 -13.35 -0.18
N VAL A 33 -10.10 -12.05 0.13
CA VAL A 33 -8.81 -11.35 0.10
C VAL A 33 -8.08 -11.76 1.37
N LYS A 34 -7.20 -12.76 1.26
CA LYS A 34 -6.30 -13.13 2.36
C LYS A 34 -5.52 -11.87 2.72
N PRO A 35 -5.55 -11.38 3.98
CA PRO A 35 -4.78 -10.22 4.37
C PRO A 35 -3.31 -10.52 4.04
N LEU A 36 -2.69 -9.64 3.25
CA LEU A 36 -1.26 -9.69 3.03
C LEU A 36 -0.62 -9.43 4.40
N GLU A 37 -0.01 -10.45 4.98
CA GLU A 37 0.83 -10.29 6.17
C GLU A 37 2.01 -9.43 5.74
N LEU A 38 1.90 -8.13 5.94
CA LEU A 38 3.00 -7.20 5.71
C LEU A 38 4.08 -7.57 6.72
N GLU A 39 5.13 -8.25 6.26
CA GLU A 39 6.34 -8.37 7.06
C GLU A 39 6.79 -6.94 7.44
N PRO A 40 7.12 -6.69 8.71
CA PRO A 40 7.57 -5.36 9.11
C PRO A 40 8.79 -4.98 8.27
N GLU A 41 8.75 -3.78 7.68
CA GLU A 41 9.90 -3.25 6.96
C GLU A 41 11.14 -3.29 7.87
N PRO A 42 12.30 -3.75 7.37
CA PRO A 42 13.49 -3.84 8.19
C PRO A 42 13.86 -2.44 8.69
N GLU A 43 13.95 -2.28 10.02
CA GLU A 43 14.33 -1.00 10.61
C GLU A 43 15.68 -0.52 10.04
N PRO A 44 15.80 0.78 9.71
CA PRO A 44 17.07 1.33 9.25
C PRO A 44 18.11 1.15 10.36
N ARG A 45 19.23 0.51 10.02
CA ARG A 45 20.35 0.31 10.96
C ARG A 45 20.80 1.66 11.51
N LYS A 46 20.72 1.83 12.82
CA LYS A 46 21.20 3.04 13.49
C LYS A 46 22.72 3.16 13.29
N PRO A 47 23.23 4.34 12.89
CA PRO A 47 24.68 4.54 12.79
C PRO A 47 25.31 4.36 14.18
N LEU A 48 26.47 3.70 14.23
CA LEU A 48 27.25 3.60 15.46
C LEU A 48 27.77 4.99 15.83
N SER A 49 27.78 5.29 17.13
CA SER A 49 28.42 6.52 17.62
C SER A 49 29.94 6.41 17.52
N ASP A 50 30.62 7.55 17.35
CA ASP A 50 32.08 7.62 17.32
C ASP A 50 32.72 6.98 18.56
N ARG A 51 32.06 7.11 19.72
CA ARG A 51 32.48 6.46 20.96
C ARG A 51 32.43 4.93 20.85
N ALA A 52 31.34 4.38 20.31
CA ALA A 52 31.21 2.94 20.11
C ALA A 52 32.24 2.40 19.12
N LEU A 53 32.57 3.16 18.08
CA LEU A 53 33.62 2.81 17.12
C LEU A 53 35.01 2.82 17.79
N ARG A 54 35.30 3.84 18.60
CA ARG A 54 36.56 3.94 19.35
C ARG A 54 36.71 2.78 20.34
N ASP A 55 35.68 2.48 21.11
CA ASP A 55 35.72 1.41 22.11
C ASP A 55 35.92 0.03 21.44
N ALA A 56 35.24 -0.21 20.31
CA ALA A 56 35.43 -1.42 19.52
C ALA A 56 36.83 -1.53 18.91
N PHE A 57 37.42 -0.40 18.50
CA PHE A 57 38.79 -0.35 17.99
C PHE A 57 39.81 -0.66 19.09
N LEU A 58 39.69 -0.04 20.27
CA LEU A 58 40.57 -0.30 21.41
C LEU A 58 40.49 -1.76 21.86
N ALA A 59 39.28 -2.31 21.98
CA ALA A 59 39.08 -3.72 22.31
C ALA A 59 39.72 -4.67 21.27
N ARG A 60 39.82 -4.26 20.01
CA ARG A 60 40.49 -5.01 18.95
C ARG A 60 42.02 -4.95 19.08
N LEU A 61 42.58 -3.80 19.46
CA LEU A 61 44.01 -3.65 19.72
C LEU A 61 44.44 -4.42 20.96
N ASP A 62 43.65 -4.36 22.05
CA ASP A 62 43.90 -5.13 23.28
C ASP A 62 44.00 -6.64 22.99
N ARG A 63 43.09 -7.16 22.16
CA ARG A 63 43.12 -8.58 21.74
C ARG A 63 44.35 -8.96 20.94
N ARG A 64 45.02 -7.99 20.31
CA ARG A 64 46.25 -8.21 19.53
C ARG A 64 47.52 -7.98 20.35
N GLY A 65 47.39 -7.51 21.60
CA GLY A 65 48.53 -7.11 22.43
C GLY A 65 49.24 -5.86 21.90
N GLU A 66 48.51 -5.00 21.17
CA GLU A 66 49.03 -3.76 20.57
C GLU A 66 48.79 -2.53 21.47
N VAL A 67 48.37 -2.72 22.72
CA VAL A 67 48.07 -1.68 23.74
C VAL A 67 48.93 -1.88 24.97
#